data_AF-A0A497ACS6-F1
#
_entry.id   AF-A0A497ACS6-F1
#
_cell.length_a   1.000
_cell.length_b   1.000
_cell.length_c   1.000
_cell.angle_alpha   90.00
_cell.angle_beta   90.00
_cell.angle_gamma   90.00
#
_symmetry.space_group_name_H-M   'P 1'
#
loop_
_entity.id
_entity.type
_entity.pdbx_description
1 polymer ?
#
loop_
_entity_poly.entity_id
_entity_poly.type
_entity_poly.pdbx_seq_one_letter_code
_entity_poly.pdbx_strand_id
1 'polypeptide(L)'
;MLLHFGASRATCDVDVLVLRGDVRELRQAVKAVAHEFGLSEDWMSDAAKGFADILPPDFYHRLAPLALSFRHLRLYALGRPEQVAMKIVALREQDLEDLELLLPQLSEEEKKVLIKIMHHVSRFRPDWALKIRYFLQEQGWEIA
;
A
#
# COMPACT_ATOMS: atom_id res chain seq x y z
N MET A 1 -0.22 4.95 1.44
CA MET A 1 0.09 5.73 2.66
C MET A 1 -1.22 6.04 3.35
N LEU A 2 -1.44 5.44 4.52
CA LEU A 2 -2.73 5.46 5.23
C LEU A 2 -3.11 6.83 5.77
N LEU A 3 -2.13 7.73 5.93
CA LEU A 3 -2.37 9.15 6.26
C LEU A 3 -3.30 9.82 5.26
N HIS A 4 -3.22 9.45 3.97
CA HIS A 4 -4.14 9.97 2.95
C HIS A 4 -5.60 9.56 3.21
N PHE A 5 -5.81 8.46 3.94
CA PHE A 5 -7.12 7.90 4.27
C PHE A 5 -7.54 8.17 5.73
N GLY A 6 -6.89 9.13 6.40
CA GLY A 6 -7.30 9.62 7.72
C GLY A 6 -6.70 8.88 8.91
N ALA A 7 -5.65 8.06 8.71
CA ALA A 7 -4.93 7.48 9.83
C ALA A 7 -4.26 8.58 10.68
N SER A 8 -4.42 8.50 12.01
CA SER A 8 -3.90 9.48 12.96
C SER A 8 -2.60 9.07 13.65
N ARG A 9 -2.17 7.81 13.50
CA ARG A 9 -0.93 7.34 14.13
C ARG A 9 0.30 7.96 13.47
N ALA A 10 1.31 8.26 14.29
CA ALA A 10 2.64 8.58 13.79
C ALA A 10 3.25 7.31 13.16
N THR A 11 3.76 7.45 11.93
CA THR A 11 4.57 6.42 11.27
C THR A 11 6.02 6.88 11.27
N CYS A 12 6.95 5.98 11.62
CA CYS A 12 8.38 6.29 11.64
C CYS A 12 9.04 6.04 10.28
N ASP A 13 8.34 5.35 9.38
CA ASP A 13 8.81 5.00 8.04
C ASP A 13 7.80 5.37 6.94
N VAL A 14 8.32 5.48 5.72
CA VAL A 14 7.57 5.75 4.49
C VAL A 14 7.88 4.68 3.45
N ASP A 15 6.88 3.90 3.09
CA ASP A 15 6.93 2.93 2.00
C ASP A 15 6.78 3.61 0.63
N VAL A 16 7.75 3.42 -0.26
CA VAL A 16 7.75 4.05 -1.60
C VAL A 16 7.93 3.04 -2.72
N LEU A 17 7.08 3.17 -3.75
CA LEU A 17 7.28 2.55 -5.06
C LEU A 17 7.73 3.62 -6.06
N VAL A 18 8.98 3.54 -6.50
CA VAL A 18 9.52 4.45 -7.53
C VAL A 18 9.11 3.94 -8.91
N LEU A 19 8.13 4.60 -9.52
CA LEU A 19 7.62 4.22 -10.85
C LEU A 19 8.51 4.70 -12.00
N ARG A 20 9.18 5.86 -11.82
CA ARG A 20 10.04 6.50 -12.82
C ARG A 20 11.09 7.38 -12.12
N GLY A 21 12.24 7.60 -12.79
CA GLY A 21 13.29 8.53 -12.34
C GLY A 21 14.60 7.83 -11.94
N ASP A 22 15.62 8.63 -11.58
CA ASP A 22 16.91 8.11 -11.07
C ASP A 22 16.81 7.86 -9.56
N VAL A 23 16.92 6.59 -9.16
CA VAL A 23 16.87 6.15 -7.77
C VAL A 23 18.07 6.67 -6.95
N ARG A 24 19.18 7.01 -7.59
CA ARG A 24 20.41 7.46 -6.89
C ARG A 24 20.25 8.85 -6.29
N GLU A 25 19.69 9.79 -7.04
CA GLU A 25 19.41 11.15 -6.55
C GLU A 25 18.43 11.10 -5.38
N LEU A 26 17.36 10.31 -5.51
CA LEU A 26 16.40 10.09 -4.44
C LEU A 26 17.06 9.51 -3.18
N ARG A 27 17.93 8.50 -3.32
CA ARG A 27 18.66 7.91 -2.17
C ARG A 27 19.57 8.91 -1.47
N GLN A 28 20.23 9.79 -2.21
CA GLN A 28 21.06 10.86 -1.62
C GLN A 28 20.21 11.82 -0.80
N ALA A 29 19.05 12.24 -1.33
CA ALA A 29 18.12 13.09 -0.61
C ALA A 29 17.57 12.43 0.67
N VAL A 30 17.23 11.14 0.61
CA VAL A 30 16.75 10.34 1.76
C VAL A 30 17.78 10.32 2.88
N LYS A 31 19.06 10.09 2.56
CA LYS A 31 20.16 10.10 3.54
C LYS A 31 20.39 11.48 4.15
N ALA A 32 20.30 12.54 3.34
CA ALA A 32 20.45 13.91 3.83
C ALA A 32 19.36 14.25 4.86
N VAL A 33 18.11 13.92 4.57
CA VAL A 33 16.99 14.07 5.53
C VAL A 33 17.20 13.19 6.76
N ALA A 34 17.65 11.95 6.59
CA ALA A 34 17.92 11.06 7.72
C ALA A 34 18.93 11.67 8.70
N HIS A 35 20.03 12.21 8.17
CA HIS A 35 21.07 12.84 8.97
C HIS A 35 20.57 14.12 9.67
N GLU A 36 19.83 14.98 8.96
CA GLU A 36 19.30 16.24 9.51
C GLU A 36 18.35 16.01 10.69
N PHE A 37 17.49 14.98 10.60
CA PHE A 37 16.45 14.70 11.59
C PHE A 37 16.80 13.57 12.56
N GLY A 38 18.00 12.99 12.49
CA GLY A 38 18.42 11.87 13.35
C GLY A 38 17.62 10.59 13.12
N LEU A 39 17.14 10.35 11.89
CA LEU A 39 16.40 9.15 11.52
C LEU A 39 17.35 8.04 11.03
N SER A 40 16.87 6.80 11.02
CA SER A 40 17.54 5.69 10.32
C SER A 40 17.69 6.01 8.84
N GLU A 41 18.80 5.65 8.18
CA GLU A 41 18.95 5.85 6.72
C GLU A 41 17.88 5.11 5.89
N ASP A 42 17.27 4.07 6.48
CA ASP A 42 16.22 3.25 5.85
C ASP A 42 14.79 3.72 6.21
N TRP A 43 14.63 4.92 6.77
CA TRP A 43 13.31 5.49 7.11
C TRP A 43 12.37 5.57 5.89
N MET A 44 12.93 5.72 4.68
CA MET A 44 12.17 5.60 3.45
C MET A 44 12.49 4.25 2.79
N SER A 45 11.57 3.32 2.95
CA SER A 45 11.74 1.93 2.54
C SER A 45 11.26 1.70 1.11
N ASP A 46 12.04 0.95 0.33
CA ASP A 46 11.59 0.38 -0.94
C ASP A 46 11.14 -1.08 -0.81
N ALA A 47 11.01 -1.59 0.43
CA ALA A 47 10.54 -2.95 0.72
C ALA A 47 9.10 -3.20 0.21
N ALA A 48 8.31 -2.15 0.01
CA ALA A 48 7.02 -2.23 -0.69
C ALA A 48 7.12 -2.89 -2.07
N LYS A 49 8.30 -2.88 -2.72
CA LYS A 49 8.56 -3.64 -3.96
C LYS A 49 8.31 -5.13 -3.79
N GLY A 50 8.60 -5.71 -2.62
CA GLY A 50 8.32 -7.12 -2.33
C GLY A 50 6.83 -7.47 -2.30
N PHE A 51 5.98 -6.45 -2.19
CA PHE A 51 4.52 -6.56 -2.27
C PHE A 51 3.98 -6.05 -3.62
N ALA A 52 4.84 -5.55 -4.52
CA ALA A 52 4.40 -5.06 -5.82
C ALA A 52 3.77 -6.16 -6.67
N ASP A 53 4.21 -7.42 -6.51
CA ASP A 53 3.62 -8.56 -7.22
C ASP A 53 2.14 -8.77 -6.86
N ILE A 54 1.72 -8.38 -5.64
CA ILE A 54 0.31 -8.41 -5.23
C ILE A 54 -0.54 -7.46 -6.07
N LEU A 55 0.05 -6.37 -6.53
CA LEU A 55 -0.66 -5.35 -7.27
C LEU A 55 -0.95 -5.87 -8.69
N PRO A 56 -2.22 -5.87 -9.13
CA PRO A 56 -2.56 -6.24 -10.49
C PRO A 56 -1.86 -5.32 -11.48
N PRO A 57 -1.54 -5.76 -12.71
CA PRO A 57 -0.78 -4.95 -13.66
C PRO A 57 -1.37 -3.56 -13.91
N ASP A 58 -2.69 -3.40 -13.80
CA ASP A 58 -3.41 -2.15 -14.03
C ASP A 58 -3.52 -1.22 -12.81
N PHE A 59 -2.87 -1.53 -11.68
CA PHE A 59 -2.98 -0.75 -10.43
C PHE A 59 -2.62 0.72 -10.59
N TYR A 60 -1.71 1.05 -11.52
CA TYR A 60 -1.26 2.42 -11.76
C TYR A 60 -2.39 3.35 -12.25
N HIS A 61 -3.48 2.80 -12.80
CA HIS A 61 -4.68 3.56 -13.17
C HIS A 61 -5.55 3.97 -11.98
N ARG A 62 -5.33 3.38 -10.80
CA ARG A 62 -6.10 3.63 -9.57
C ARG A 62 -5.30 4.39 -8.51
N LEU A 63 -4.17 4.96 -8.91
CA LEU A 63 -3.35 5.80 -8.03
C LEU A 63 -4.07 7.12 -7.73
N ALA A 64 -4.12 7.48 -6.46
CA ALA A 64 -4.66 8.76 -6.01
C ALA A 64 -3.54 9.82 -6.02
N PRO A 65 -3.61 10.88 -6.84
CA PRO A 65 -2.60 11.94 -6.81
C PRO A 65 -2.65 12.68 -5.48
N LEU A 66 -1.48 12.90 -4.87
CA LEU A 66 -1.40 13.76 -3.68
C LEU A 66 -1.43 15.22 -4.10
N ALA A 67 -2.19 16.05 -3.38
CA ALA A 67 -2.34 17.49 -3.64
C ALA A 67 -1.10 18.29 -3.18
N LEU A 68 0.09 17.87 -3.60
CA LEU A 68 1.37 18.51 -3.33
C LEU A 68 2.01 18.94 -4.65
N SER A 69 2.33 20.22 -4.76
CA SER A 69 2.90 20.79 -5.97
C SER A 69 4.43 20.83 -5.89
N PHE A 70 5.09 19.89 -6.57
CA PHE A 70 6.55 19.91 -6.75
C PHE A 70 6.91 20.04 -8.23
N ARG A 71 8.05 20.68 -8.52
CA ARG A 71 8.50 20.94 -9.89
C ARG A 71 8.94 19.66 -10.63
N HIS A 72 9.59 18.75 -9.91
CA HIS A 72 10.24 17.56 -10.49
C HIS A 72 9.74 16.24 -9.89
N LEU A 73 8.79 16.29 -8.96
CA LEU A 73 8.29 15.14 -8.23
C LEU A 73 6.76 15.09 -8.34
N ARG A 74 6.22 13.91 -8.60
CA ARG A 74 4.78 13.65 -8.53
C ARG A 74 4.57 12.52 -7.54
N LEU A 75 3.71 12.78 -6.56
CA LEU A 75 3.42 11.82 -5.51
C LEU A 75 2.01 11.28 -5.68
N TYR A 76 1.89 9.98 -5.43
CA TYR A 76 0.64 9.25 -5.52
C TYR A 76 0.52 8.33 -4.31
N ALA A 77 -0.69 8.18 -3.79
CA ALA A 77 -1.05 7.09 -2.90
C ALA A 77 -1.58 5.91 -3.71
N LEU A 78 -1.31 4.70 -3.24
CA LEU A 78 -2.02 3.51 -3.69
C LEU A 78 -3.52 3.65 -3.39
N GLY A 79 -4.35 3.03 -4.22
CA GLY A 79 -5.78 2.93 -3.98
C GLY A 79 -6.09 2.22 -2.66
N ARG A 80 -7.31 2.40 -2.14
CA ARG A 80 -7.76 1.69 -0.94
C ARG A 80 -7.75 0.17 -1.10
N PRO A 81 -8.23 -0.41 -2.22
CA PRO A 81 -8.20 -1.87 -2.40
C PRO A 81 -6.79 -2.45 -2.33
N GLU A 82 -5.83 -1.80 -2.99
CA GLU A 82 -4.42 -2.21 -2.98
C GLU A 82 -3.83 -2.17 -1.57
N GLN A 83 -4.11 -1.13 -0.80
CA GLN A 83 -3.65 -1.04 0.58
C GLN A 83 -4.30 -2.09 1.47
N VAL A 84 -5.62 -2.31 1.36
CA VAL A 84 -6.31 -3.37 2.09
C VAL A 84 -5.71 -4.73 1.77
N ALA A 85 -5.47 -5.04 0.50
CA ALA A 85 -4.86 -6.31 0.10
C ALA A 85 -3.46 -6.49 0.72
N MET A 86 -2.60 -5.47 0.63
CA MET A 86 -1.26 -5.52 1.23
C MET A 86 -1.33 -5.71 2.75
N LYS A 87 -2.29 -5.06 3.41
CA LYS A 87 -2.50 -5.15 4.86
C LYS A 87 -3.01 -6.52 5.29
N ILE A 88 -3.94 -7.13 4.55
CA ILE A 88 -4.39 -8.50 4.83
C ILE A 88 -3.27 -9.52 4.58
N VAL A 89 -2.43 -9.32 3.57
CA VAL A 89 -1.31 -10.23 3.31
C VAL A 89 -0.26 -10.15 4.42
N ALA A 90 0.06 -8.95 4.91
CA ALA A 90 0.95 -8.77 6.05
C ALA A 90 0.31 -9.28 7.36
N LEU A 91 -0.88 -8.78 7.72
CA LEU A 91 -1.68 -9.10 8.90
C LEU A 91 -0.89 -9.11 10.21
N ARG A 92 -0.07 -8.07 10.41
CA ARG A 92 0.54 -7.78 11.72
C ARG A 92 -0.50 -7.06 12.58
N GLU A 93 -0.26 -7.01 13.89
CA GLU A 93 -1.17 -6.35 14.85
C GLU A 93 -1.51 -4.91 14.42
N GLN A 94 -0.50 -4.11 14.06
CA GLN A 94 -0.69 -2.75 13.54
C GLN A 94 -1.48 -2.65 12.23
N ASP A 95 -1.52 -3.72 11.43
CA ASP A 95 -2.29 -3.74 10.19
C ASP A 95 -3.78 -3.93 10.45
N LEU A 96 -4.18 -4.44 11.62
CA LEU A 96 -5.59 -4.61 11.99
C LEU A 96 -6.30 -3.25 12.17
N GLU A 97 -5.69 -2.32 12.90
CA GLU A 97 -6.20 -0.95 13.04
C GLU A 97 -6.36 -0.26 11.69
N ASP A 98 -5.40 -0.48 10.77
CA ASP A 98 -5.45 0.07 9.43
C ASP A 98 -6.61 -0.53 8.62
N LEU A 99 -6.90 -1.82 8.80
CA LEU A 99 -8.00 -2.51 8.16
C LEU A 99 -9.36 -2.07 8.72
N GLU A 100 -9.47 -1.87 10.02
CA GLU A 100 -10.67 -1.30 10.67
C GLU A 100 -10.99 0.10 10.14
N LEU A 101 -9.96 0.90 9.84
CA LEU A 101 -10.13 2.20 9.22
C LEU A 101 -10.57 2.09 7.74
N LEU A 102 -9.92 1.22 6.97
CA LEU A 102 -10.09 1.17 5.51
C LEU A 102 -11.34 0.41 5.04
N LEU A 103 -11.64 -0.74 5.64
CA LEU A 103 -12.69 -1.65 5.16
C LEU A 103 -14.08 -1.00 5.13
N PRO A 104 -14.52 -0.24 6.16
CA PRO A 104 -15.85 0.39 6.15
C PRO A 104 -16.00 1.45 5.06
N GLN A 105 -14.89 1.97 4.53
CA GLN A 105 -14.89 3.04 3.53
C GLN A 105 -14.89 2.52 2.08
N LEU A 106 -14.74 1.21 1.86
CA LEU A 106 -14.68 0.63 0.52
C LEU A 106 -16.04 0.73 -0.19
N SER A 107 -16.05 1.31 -1.40
CA SER A 107 -17.21 1.23 -2.30
C SER A 107 -17.36 -0.17 -2.90
N GLU A 108 -18.53 -0.51 -3.43
CA GLU A 108 -18.77 -1.81 -4.09
C GLU A 108 -17.80 -2.07 -5.26
N GLU A 109 -17.41 -1.04 -6.01
CA GLU A 109 -16.39 -1.12 -7.06
C GLU A 109 -15.02 -1.46 -6.48
N GLU A 110 -14.65 -0.85 -5.37
CA GLU A 110 -13.40 -1.12 -4.66
C GLU A 110 -13.37 -2.53 -4.07
N LYS A 111 -14.50 -3.03 -3.55
CA LYS A 111 -14.63 -4.43 -3.12
C LYS A 111 -14.35 -5.40 -4.28
N LYS A 112 -14.89 -5.12 -5.48
CA LYS A 112 -14.61 -5.92 -6.69
C LYS A 112 -13.14 -5.88 -7.09
N VAL A 113 -12.48 -4.72 -6.94
CA VAL A 113 -11.03 -4.61 -7.17
C VAL A 113 -10.27 -5.47 -6.18
N LEU A 114 -10.63 -5.46 -4.89
CA LEU A 114 -9.99 -6.31 -3.88
C LEU A 114 -10.12 -7.81 -4.20
N ILE A 115 -11.30 -8.25 -4.65
CA ILE A 115 -11.53 -9.62 -5.13
C ILE A 115 -10.66 -9.92 -6.36
N LYS A 116 -10.54 -8.97 -7.30
CA LYS A 116 -9.64 -9.09 -8.47
C LYS A 116 -8.18 -9.21 -8.04
N ILE A 117 -7.74 -8.47 -7.02
CA ILE A 117 -6.39 -8.59 -6.44
C ILE A 117 -6.19 -10.02 -5.90
N MET A 118 -7.15 -10.53 -5.12
CA MET A 118 -7.10 -11.91 -4.62
C MET A 118 -6.95 -12.95 -5.75
N HIS A 119 -7.73 -12.82 -6.83
CA HIS A 119 -7.63 -13.73 -7.99
C HIS A 119 -6.33 -13.57 -8.78
N HIS A 120 -5.78 -12.35 -8.86
CA HIS A 120 -4.48 -12.12 -9.46
C HIS A 120 -3.40 -12.87 -8.68
N VAL A 121 -3.37 -12.65 -7.35
CA VAL A 121 -2.41 -13.25 -6.42
C VAL A 121 -2.48 -14.77 -6.41
N SER A 122 -3.68 -15.37 -6.54
CA SER A 122 -3.86 -16.82 -6.49
C SER A 122 -3.08 -17.59 -7.57
N ARG A 123 -2.68 -16.91 -8.66
CA ARG A 123 -1.93 -17.50 -9.78
C ARG A 123 -0.47 -17.81 -9.45
N PHE A 124 0.11 -17.15 -8.44
CA PHE A 124 1.54 -17.29 -8.11
C PHE A 124 1.80 -17.36 -6.59
N ARG A 125 0.87 -16.90 -5.74
CA ARG A 125 0.91 -16.98 -4.27
C ARG A 125 -0.45 -17.42 -3.71
N PRO A 126 -0.83 -18.70 -3.89
CA PRO A 126 -2.12 -19.19 -3.41
C PRO A 126 -2.29 -19.07 -1.89
N ASP A 127 -1.21 -19.12 -1.13
CA ASP A 127 -1.17 -18.88 0.32
C ASP A 127 -1.69 -17.48 0.68
N TRP A 128 -1.24 -16.46 -0.05
CA TRP A 128 -1.67 -15.08 0.16
C TRP A 128 -3.12 -14.84 -0.28
N ALA A 129 -3.52 -15.42 -1.42
CA ALA A 129 -4.91 -15.34 -1.87
C ALA A 129 -5.87 -16.00 -0.87
N LEU A 130 -5.48 -17.12 -0.26
CA LEU A 130 -6.28 -17.80 0.75
C LEU A 130 -6.43 -16.95 2.02
N LYS A 131 -5.37 -16.26 2.44
CA LYS A 131 -5.40 -15.31 3.56
C LYS A 131 -6.38 -14.17 3.29
N ILE A 132 -6.35 -13.59 2.09
CA ILE A 132 -7.32 -12.56 1.67
C ILE A 132 -8.74 -13.11 1.71
N ARG A 133 -8.97 -14.30 1.13
CA ARG A 133 -10.29 -14.93 1.10
C ARG A 133 -10.85 -15.13 2.49
N TYR A 134 -10.11 -15.79 3.39
CA TYR A 134 -10.61 -16.10 4.74
C TYR A 134 -10.89 -14.84 5.53
N PHE A 135 -9.97 -13.86 5.49
CA PHE A 135 -10.19 -12.60 6.18
C PHE A 135 -11.49 -11.93 5.70
N LEU A 136 -11.72 -11.86 4.39
CA LEU A 136 -12.95 -11.26 3.85
C LEU A 136 -14.22 -12.05 4.19
N GLN A 137 -14.15 -13.38 4.24
CA GLN A 137 -15.27 -14.22 4.69
C GLN A 137 -15.60 -13.98 6.17
N GLU A 138 -14.60 -13.79 7.03
CA GLU A 138 -14.80 -13.41 8.44
C GLU A 138 -15.45 -12.03 8.57
N GLN A 139 -15.18 -11.12 7.64
CA GLN A 139 -15.90 -9.84 7.54
C GLN A 139 -17.32 -9.96 6.96
N GLY A 140 -17.80 -11.18 6.69
CA GLY A 140 -19.14 -11.47 6.17
C GLY A 140 -19.30 -11.26 4.66
N TRP A 141 -18.21 -11.22 3.90
CA TRP A 141 -18.29 -11.04 2.45
C TRP A 141 -18.58 -12.37 1.76
N GLU A 142 -19.57 -12.37 0.85
CA GLU A 142 -19.83 -13.50 -0.03
C GLU A 142 -18.86 -13.45 -1.23
N ILE A 143 -17.92 -14.38 -1.24
CA ILE A 143 -16.89 -14.50 -2.29
C ILE A 143 -17.20 -15.76 -3.09
N ALA A 144 -17.66 -15.57 -4.33
CA ALA A 144 -17.92 -16.64 -5.29
C ALA A 144 -16.64 -17.14 -5.97
#